data_AF-L8LQ36-F1
#
_entry.id   AF-L8LQ36-F1
#
_cell.length_a   1.000
_cell.length_b   1.000
_cell.length_c   1.000
_cell.angle_alpha   90.00
_cell.angle_beta   90.00
_cell.angle_gamma   90.00
#
_symmetry.space_group_name_H-M   'P 1'
#
loop_
_entity.id
_entity.type
_entity.pdbx_description
1 polymer ?
#
loop_
_entity_poly.entity_id
_entity_poly.type
_entity_poly.pdbx_seq_one_letter_code
_entity_poly.pdbx_strand_id
1 'polypeptide(L)' 'MPEQLEERVAHLEAEVAQLKNKVENEASSKRWWEQIVGTFAENSAYDEAMRLGREYRDSLRSSSLEPNNE' A
#
# COMPACT_ATOMS: atom_id res chain seq x y z
N MET A 1 5.00 18.00 41.10
CA MET A 1 6.45 17.70 40.99
C MET A 1 6.84 17.94 39.54
N PRO A 2 7.45 19.09 39.22
CA PRO A 2 7.93 19.39 37.88
C PRO A 2 8.82 18.27 37.36
N GLU A 3 9.76 17.77 38.18
CA GLU A 3 10.77 16.79 37.79
C GLU A 3 10.22 15.51 37.11
N GLN A 4 9.02 15.07 37.52
CA GLN A 4 8.35 13.91 36.91
C GLN A 4 7.81 14.20 35.51
N LEU A 5 7.46 15.45 35.22
CA LEU A 5 7.03 15.88 33.90
C LEU A 5 8.23 16.01 32.97
N GLU A 6 9.33 16.62 33.40
CA GLU A 6 10.53 16.74 32.56
C GLU A 6 11.12 15.36 32.21
N GLU A 7 11.13 14.41 33.14
CA GLU A 7 11.57 13.03 32.86
C GLU A 7 10.69 12.34 31.81
N ARG A 8 9.36 12.49 31.93
CA ARG A 8 8.41 11.94 30.94
C ARG A 8 8.56 12.61 29.58
N VAL A 9 8.81 13.90 29.53
CA VAL A 9 9.05 14.63 28.28
C VAL A 9 10.36 14.16 27.64
N ALA A 10 11.44 14.04 28.41
CA ALA A 10 12.71 13.54 27.89
C ALA A 10 12.60 12.12 27.33
N HIS A 11 11.80 11.25 27.97
CA HIS A 11 11.52 9.92 27.47
C HIS A 11 10.77 9.97 26.12
N LEU A 12 9.72 10.78 26.02
CA LEU A 12 8.97 10.95 24.78
C LEU A 12 9.82 11.55 23.66
N GLU A 13 10.68 12.53 23.96
CA GLU A 13 11.61 13.11 23.00
C GLU A 13 12.57 12.06 22.43
N ALA A 14 13.08 11.17 23.28
CA ALA A 14 13.93 10.07 22.86
C ALA A 14 13.18 9.06 21.96
N GLU A 15 11.95 8.69 22.32
CA GLU A 15 11.12 7.81 21.48
C GLU A 15 10.77 8.44 20.13
N VAL A 16 10.42 9.73 20.12
CA VAL A 16 10.14 10.47 18.89
C VAL A 16 11.38 10.55 18.00
N ALA A 17 12.57 10.77 18.59
CA ALA A 17 13.82 10.74 17.83
C ALA A 17 14.08 9.37 17.20
N GLN A 18 13.82 8.27 17.92
CA GLN A 18 13.93 6.91 17.38
C GLN A 18 12.92 6.65 16.24
N LEU A 19 11.67 7.10 16.38
CA LEU A 19 10.65 6.96 15.35
C LEU A 19 11.01 7.74 14.08
N LYS A 20 11.47 8.99 14.21
CA LYS A 20 11.93 9.80 13.07
C LYS A 20 13.06 9.11 12.31
N ASN A 21 14.07 8.62 13.02
CA ASN A 21 15.18 7.88 12.39
C ASN A 21 14.72 6.64 11.64
N LYS A 22 13.73 5.88 12.14
CA LYS A 22 13.17 4.72 11.42
C LYS A 22 12.50 5.14 10.12
N VAL A 23 11.66 6.17 10.17
CA VAL A 23 10.93 6.67 9.00
C VAL A 23 11.87 7.25 7.94
N GLU A 24 12.87 8.02 8.35
CA GLU A 24 13.86 8.60 7.42
C GLU A 24 14.74 7.52 6.77
N ASN A 25 15.11 6.47 7.52
CA ASN A 25 15.84 5.34 6.96
C ASN A 25 15.00 4.51 5.99
N GLU A 26 13.70 4.32 6.23
CA GLU A 26 12.79 3.68 5.27
C GLU A 26 12.56 4.53 4.01
N ALA A 27 12.51 5.86 4.16
CA ALA A 27 12.35 6.80 3.05
C ALA A 27 13.60 6.92 2.14
N SER A 28 14.76 6.44 2.60
CA SER A 28 16.01 6.45 1.81
C SER A 28 16.04 5.41 0.69
N SER A 29 15.15 4.41 0.73
CA SER A 29 14.92 3.48 -0.36
C SER A 29 13.87 4.06 -1.32
N LYS A 30 14.13 4.01 -2.64
CA LYS A 30 13.11 4.35 -3.65
C LYS A 30 11.80 3.66 -3.28
N ARG A 31 10.68 4.40 -3.33
CA ARG A 31 9.39 3.83 -2.94
C ARG A 31 9.14 2.58 -3.78
N TRP A 32 8.65 1.49 -3.17
CA TRP A 32 8.49 0.21 -3.88
C TRP A 32 7.72 0.34 -5.21
N TRP A 33 6.72 1.24 -5.28
CA TRP A 33 5.96 1.49 -6.51
C TRP A 33 6.78 2.20 -7.59
N GLU A 34 7.73 3.07 -7.22
CA GLU A 34 8.68 3.67 -8.15
C GLU A 34 9.65 2.62 -8.71
N GLN A 35 9.89 1.53 -7.98
CA GLN A 35 10.73 0.41 -8.44
C GLN A 35 10.02 -0.48 -9.47
N ILE A 36 8.69 -0.56 -9.42
CA ILE A 36 7.91 -1.46 -10.29
C ILE A 36 7.12 -0.74 -11.40
N VAL A 37 7.07 0.60 -11.36
CA VAL A 37 6.33 1.36 -12.37
C VAL A 37 6.94 1.11 -13.76
N GLY A 38 6.11 0.76 -14.73
CA GLY A 38 6.57 0.47 -16.09
C GLY A 38 7.26 -0.89 -16.28
N THR A 39 7.32 -1.78 -15.27
CA THR A 39 7.89 -3.14 -15.44
C THR A 39 7.26 -3.91 -16.60
N PHE A 40 5.98 -3.65 -16.89
CA PHE A 40 5.25 -4.26 -17.99
C PHE A 40 4.92 -3.29 -19.13
N ALA A 41 5.58 -2.13 -19.19
CA ALA A 41 5.41 -1.20 -20.30
C ALA A 41 5.71 -1.94 -21.62
N GLU A 42 4.81 -1.78 -22.59
CA GLU A 42 4.94 -2.37 -23.94
C GLU A 42 4.96 -3.91 -23.98
N ASN A 43 4.58 -4.58 -22.88
CA ASN A 43 4.49 -6.04 -22.85
C ASN A 43 3.09 -6.52 -23.30
N SER A 44 2.99 -6.97 -24.54
CA SER A 44 1.73 -7.44 -25.13
C SER A 44 1.10 -8.63 -24.41
N ALA A 45 1.91 -9.50 -23.79
CA ALA A 45 1.39 -10.62 -23.00
C ALA A 45 0.70 -10.14 -21.70
N TYR A 46 1.18 -9.04 -21.12
CA TYR A 46 0.53 -8.42 -19.97
C TYR A 46 -0.82 -7.81 -20.33
N ASP A 47 -0.90 -7.12 -21.47
CA ASP A 47 -2.16 -6.55 -21.98
C ASP A 47 -3.22 -7.63 -22.20
N GLU A 48 -2.81 -8.75 -22.80
CA GLU A 48 -3.68 -9.90 -23.04
C GLU A 48 -4.15 -10.56 -21.73
N ALA A 49 -3.26 -10.74 -20.76
CA ALA A 49 -3.62 -11.25 -19.44
C ALA A 49 -4.64 -10.33 -18.74
N MET A 50 -4.47 -9.01 -18.86
CA MET A 50 -5.40 -8.02 -18.30
C MET A 50 -6.76 -8.05 -19.01
N ARG A 51 -6.80 -8.26 -20.33
CA ARG A 51 -8.04 -8.44 -21.10
C ARG A 51 -8.81 -9.68 -20.63
N LEU A 52 -8.14 -10.84 -20.62
CA LEU A 52 -8.75 -12.11 -20.19
C LEU A 52 -9.26 -12.04 -18.74
N GLY A 53 -8.48 -11.42 -17.84
CA GLY A 53 -8.90 -11.22 -16.45
C GLY A 53 -10.12 -10.31 -16.30
N ARG A 54 -10.27 -9.29 -17.15
CA ARG A 54 -11.49 -8.45 -17.18
C ARG A 54 -12.70 -9.25 -17.64
N GLU A 55 -12.59 -9.96 -18.76
CA GLU A 55 -13.66 -10.79 -19.32
C GLU A 55 -14.19 -11.81 -18.31
N TYR A 56 -13.29 -12.45 -17.56
CA TYR A 56 -13.66 -13.36 -16.49
C TYR A 56 -14.42 -12.67 -15.35
N ARG A 57 -13.98 -11.49 -14.91
CA ARG A 57 -14.71 -10.76 -13.84
C ARG A 57 -16.07 -10.26 -14.30
N ASP A 58 -16.17 -9.84 -15.56
CA ASP A 58 -17.42 -9.35 -16.13
C ASP A 58 -18.43 -10.51 -16.31
N SER A 59 -17.98 -11.70 -16.69
CA SER A 59 -18.85 -12.88 -16.78
C SER A 59 -19.42 -13.30 -15.42
N LEU A 60 -18.64 -13.17 -14.34
CA LEU A 60 -19.11 -13.39 -12.97
C LEU A 60 -20.11 -12.33 -12.51
N ARG A 61 -19.95 -11.08 -12.96
CA ARG A 61 -20.88 -9.98 -12.65
C ARG A 61 -22.23 -10.20 -13.31
N SER A 62 -22.28 -10.69 -14.56
CA SER A 62 -23.55 -11.07 -15.20
C SER A 62 -24.27 -12.21 -14.48
N SER A 63 -23.54 -13.17 -13.92
CA SER A 63 -24.12 -14.29 -13.15
C SER A 63 -24.67 -13.87 -11.78
N SER A 64 -24.27 -12.69 -11.26
CA SER A 64 -24.75 -12.16 -9.97
C SER A 64 -26.02 -11.30 -10.12
N LEU A 65 -26.51 -11.10 -11.35
CA LEU A 65 -27.73 -10.34 -11.67
C LEU A 65 -28.92 -11.24 -12.02
N GLU A 66 -28.80 -12.56 -11.90
CA GLU A 66 -29.98 -13.45 -11.91
C GLU A 66 -30.89 -13.02 -10.74
N PRO A 67 -32.11 -12.52 -11.01
CA PRO A 67 -33.01 -12.15 -9.94
C PRO A 67 -33.39 -13.44 -9.21
N ASN A 68 -33.22 -13.46 -7.89
CA ASN A 68 -33.93 -14.41 -7.04
C ASN A 68 -35.43 -14.21 -7.32
N ASN A 69 -36.01 -15.05 -8.18
CA ASN A 69 -37.45 -15.13 -8.34
C ASN A 69 -37.99 -15.77 -7.05
N GLU A 70 -38.58 -14.92 -6.21
CA GLU A 70 -39.42 -15.29 -5.05
C GLU A 70 -40.67 -16.07 -5.49
#